data_AF-A0A5N5XBI5-F1
#
_entry.id   AF-A0A5N5XBI5-F1
#
_cell.length_a   1.000
_cell.length_b   1.000
_cell.length_c   1.000
_cell.angle_alpha   90.00
_cell.angle_beta   90.00
_cell.angle_gamma   90.00
#
_symmetry.space_group_name_H-M   'P 1'
#
loop_
_entity.id
_entity.type
_entity.pdbx_description
1 polymer ?
#
loop_
_entity_poly.entity_id
_entity_poly.type
_entity_poly.pdbx_seq_one_letter_code
_entity_poly.pdbx_strand_id
1 'polypeptide(L)'
;MMYTATPLLLAGLGVPFVRGQGFSSECKDLYFKQNWVVGTCSTNDGTGEITSSVFLPNKIGNSEATLKECYLSYFESITDGHFSQSCNSCTLIDNGSTLQCYCKATSNQGSKTTTLNLEEHIANYDGHLLSNLTRPMTTIPENSEHAVPSDFGVEVQTSSLKNNCTSIGAYIGLNYPQDCYYLNLGVGYSWACGTSVNNHGWKVVGYSDKACKSEPVVTFTPENVDTCVDFESGVVGFGVIPLWNAD
;
A
#
# COMPACT_ATOMS: atom_id res chain seq x y z
N MET A 1 -5.84 -50.95 -42.48
CA MET A 1 -6.02 -49.75 -41.62
C MET A 1 -5.53 -50.10 -40.23
N MET A 2 -4.33 -49.65 -39.86
CA MET A 2 -3.81 -49.73 -38.50
C MET A 2 -3.56 -48.29 -38.07
N TYR A 3 -4.27 -47.83 -37.04
CA TYR A 3 -4.02 -46.54 -36.40
C TYR A 3 -2.99 -46.76 -35.30
N THR A 4 -1.78 -46.25 -35.51
CA THR A 4 -0.77 -46.10 -34.44
C THR A 4 -1.12 -44.85 -33.64
N ALA A 5 -1.54 -45.03 -32.40
CA ALA A 5 -1.71 -43.95 -31.43
C ALA A 5 -0.36 -43.62 -30.79
N THR A 6 0.16 -42.43 -31.10
CA THR A 6 1.37 -41.87 -30.48
C THR A 6 0.98 -41.25 -29.14
N PRO A 7 1.58 -41.63 -28.00
CA PRO A 7 1.31 -40.97 -26.74
C PRO A 7 2.02 -39.61 -26.70
N LEU A 8 1.24 -38.54 -26.58
CA LEU A 8 1.73 -37.19 -26.34
C LEU A 8 2.15 -37.09 -24.86
N LEU A 9 3.45 -37.03 -24.58
CA LEU A 9 3.93 -36.64 -23.25
C LEU A 9 3.65 -35.14 -23.07
N LEU A 10 2.64 -34.79 -22.26
CA LEU A 10 2.52 -33.45 -21.70
C LEU A 10 3.61 -33.31 -20.63
N ALA A 11 4.73 -32.70 -20.99
CA ALA A 11 5.65 -32.11 -20.02
C ALA A 11 4.93 -30.92 -19.38
N GLY A 12 4.35 -31.13 -18.19
CA GLY A 12 3.91 -30.03 -17.35
C GLY A 12 5.13 -29.18 -17.00
N LEU A 13 5.17 -27.95 -17.48
CA LEU A 13 6.04 -26.91 -16.95
C LEU A 13 5.57 -26.63 -15.52
N GLY A 14 6.06 -27.43 -14.57
CA GLY A 14 5.98 -27.10 -13.16
C GLY A 14 6.83 -25.86 -12.97
N VAL A 15 6.18 -24.70 -12.85
CA VAL A 15 6.82 -23.53 -12.25
C VAL A 15 7.35 -24.01 -10.90
N PRO A 16 8.64 -23.87 -10.59
CA PRO A 16 9.12 -24.22 -9.26
C PRO A 16 8.29 -23.39 -8.28
N PHE A 17 7.49 -24.08 -7.47
CA PHE A 17 7.05 -23.53 -6.20
C PHE A 17 8.33 -23.30 -5.40
N VAL A 18 8.94 -22.13 -5.58
CA VAL A 18 9.86 -21.58 -4.61
C VAL A 18 9.00 -21.46 -3.35
N ARG A 19 9.09 -22.45 -2.45
CA ARG A 19 8.82 -22.17 -1.04
C ARG A 19 9.76 -21.04 -0.74
N GLY A 20 9.22 -19.84 -0.53
CA GLY A 20 10.01 -18.66 -0.21
C GLY A 20 11.03 -19.07 0.84
N GLN A 21 12.32 -18.97 0.51
CA GLN A 21 13.23 -18.61 1.57
C GLN A 21 12.73 -17.26 2.03
N GLY A 22 12.49 -17.15 3.33
CA GLY A 22 11.78 -16.00 3.85
C GLY A 22 12.48 -14.69 3.46
N PHE A 23 11.73 -13.65 3.08
CA PHE A 23 12.28 -12.34 2.75
C PHE A 23 13.19 -11.81 3.85
N SER A 24 12.94 -12.15 5.13
CA SER A 24 13.80 -11.72 6.24
C SER A 24 15.24 -12.24 6.17
N SER A 25 15.49 -13.31 5.41
CA SER A 25 16.85 -13.84 5.20
C SER A 25 17.57 -13.21 4.00
N GLU A 26 16.83 -12.59 3.08
CA GLU A 26 17.35 -11.99 1.84
C GLU A 26 17.36 -10.45 1.87
N CYS A 27 16.71 -9.88 2.89
CA CYS A 27 16.59 -8.45 3.11
C CYS A 27 17.26 -8.03 4.42
N LYS A 28 17.76 -6.80 4.45
CA LYS A 28 18.32 -6.15 5.63
C LYS A 28 17.57 -4.86 5.94
N ASP A 29 17.89 -4.26 7.08
CA ASP A 29 17.31 -3.00 7.57
C ASP A 29 15.78 -3.07 7.61
N LEU A 30 15.24 -4.22 8.03
CA LEU A 30 13.80 -4.43 8.12
C LEU A 30 13.19 -3.62 9.25
N TYR A 31 12.18 -2.83 8.92
CA TYR A 31 11.42 -2.08 9.92
C TYR A 31 9.94 -1.99 9.55
N PHE A 32 9.14 -1.68 10.57
CA PHE A 32 7.73 -1.38 10.41
C PHE A 32 7.44 0.04 10.87
N LYS A 33 6.87 0.86 9.97
CA LYS A 33 6.55 2.26 10.25
C LYS A 33 5.28 2.67 9.50
N GLN A 34 4.35 3.34 10.19
CA GLN A 34 3.10 3.85 9.59
C GLN A 34 2.33 2.78 8.78
N ASN A 35 2.37 1.52 9.23
CA ASN A 35 1.78 0.34 8.59
C ASN A 35 2.49 -0.21 7.34
N TRP A 36 3.68 0.30 7.03
CA TRP A 36 4.55 -0.23 5.99
C TRP A 36 5.60 -1.15 6.58
N VAL A 37 5.80 -2.31 5.98
CA VAL A 37 7.05 -3.08 6.13
C VAL A 37 8.00 -2.57 5.07
N VAL A 38 9.21 -2.21 5.48
CA VAL A 38 10.26 -1.73 4.57
C VAL A 38 11.50 -2.58 4.76
N GLY A 39 12.18 -2.89 3.67
CA GLY A 39 13.44 -3.61 3.68
C GLY A 39 14.28 -3.28 2.47
N THR A 40 15.59 -3.47 2.61
CA THR A 40 16.55 -3.42 1.51
C THR A 40 16.92 -4.84 1.13
N CYS A 41 16.50 -5.29 -0.05
CA CYS A 41 16.56 -6.69 -0.47
C CYS A 41 17.54 -6.89 -1.61
N SER A 42 18.20 -8.05 -1.60
CA SER A 42 19.15 -8.41 -2.65
C SER A 42 18.44 -8.74 -3.97
N THR A 43 19.00 -8.28 -5.08
CA THR A 43 18.62 -8.71 -6.43
C THR A 43 19.04 -10.15 -6.69
N ASN A 44 18.36 -10.85 -7.60
CA ASN A 44 18.59 -12.27 -7.89
C ASN A 44 19.98 -12.54 -8.49
N ASP A 45 20.55 -11.56 -9.19
CA ASP A 45 21.90 -11.65 -9.76
C ASP A 45 23.00 -11.37 -8.72
N GLY A 46 22.62 -10.95 -7.50
CA GLY A 46 23.52 -10.64 -6.39
C GLY A 46 24.36 -9.39 -6.60
N THR A 47 24.07 -8.57 -7.61
CA THR A 47 24.89 -7.40 -7.98
C THR A 47 24.40 -6.10 -7.37
N GLY A 48 23.15 -6.06 -6.91
CA GLY A 48 22.53 -4.87 -6.34
C GLY A 48 21.53 -5.17 -5.24
N GLU A 49 21.06 -4.09 -4.62
CA GLU A 49 20.01 -4.11 -3.60
C GLU A 49 18.96 -3.06 -3.95
N ILE A 50 17.72 -3.33 -3.56
CA ILE A 50 16.59 -2.41 -3.75
C ILE A 50 15.89 -2.23 -2.40
N THR A 51 15.66 -0.97 -2.01
CA THR A 51 14.76 -0.68 -0.90
C THR A 51 13.32 -0.68 -1.42
N SER A 52 12.49 -1.54 -0.82
CA SER A 52 11.11 -1.78 -1.20
C SER A 52 10.23 -1.88 0.04
N SER A 53 8.91 -1.77 -0.15
CA SER A 53 7.96 -1.77 0.96
C SER A 53 6.63 -2.41 0.63
N VAL A 54 5.99 -3.01 1.63
CA VAL A 54 4.63 -3.56 1.52
C VAL A 54 3.70 -2.82 2.47
N PHE A 55 2.58 -2.33 1.97
CA PHE A 55 1.54 -1.72 2.79
C PHE A 55 0.69 -2.80 3.44
N LEU A 56 0.90 -3.08 4.72
CA LEU A 56 0.21 -4.20 5.37
C LEU A 56 -1.31 -4.06 5.52
N PRO A 57 -1.91 -2.86 5.68
CA PRO A 57 -3.34 -2.75 5.87
C PRO A 57 -4.09 -3.48 4.78
N ASN A 58 -3.91 -3.16 3.49
CA ASN A 58 -4.67 -3.82 2.41
C ASN A 58 -4.38 -5.33 2.25
N LYS A 59 -3.46 -5.92 3.02
CA LYS A 59 -3.15 -7.37 3.03
C LYS A 59 -3.60 -8.08 4.30
N ILE A 60 -3.80 -7.39 5.43
CA ILE A 60 -4.00 -8.01 6.75
C ILE A 60 -5.23 -7.42 7.46
N GLY A 61 -6.00 -8.31 8.08
CA GLY A 61 -7.17 -7.99 8.88
C GLY A 61 -7.05 -8.44 10.33
N ASN A 62 -8.06 -8.07 11.10
CA ASN A 62 -8.25 -8.51 12.47
C ASN A 62 -9.59 -9.25 12.59
N SER A 63 -9.53 -10.51 13.00
CA SER A 63 -10.69 -11.38 13.24
C SER A 63 -10.71 -11.75 14.72
N GLU A 64 -11.58 -11.10 15.50
CA GLU A 64 -11.73 -11.30 16.96
C GLU A 64 -10.36 -11.32 17.69
N ALA A 65 -9.63 -10.19 17.60
CA ALA A 65 -8.30 -10.00 18.18
C ALA A 65 -7.20 -10.95 17.67
N THR A 66 -7.39 -11.55 16.50
CA THR A 66 -6.41 -12.42 15.84
C THR A 66 -6.06 -11.84 14.48
N LEU A 67 -4.77 -11.57 14.24
CA LEU A 67 -4.31 -11.15 12.92
C LEU A 67 -4.51 -12.30 11.94
N LYS A 68 -5.05 -11.98 10.76
CA LYS A 68 -5.26 -12.92 9.67
C LYS A 68 -5.01 -12.22 8.35
N GLU A 69 -4.53 -12.96 7.36
CA GLU A 69 -4.40 -12.41 6.03
C GLU A 69 -5.78 -12.16 5.41
N CYS A 70 -5.87 -11.10 4.62
CA CYS A 70 -7.05 -10.80 3.83
C CYS A 70 -6.96 -11.60 2.53
N TYR A 71 -7.71 -12.70 2.49
CA TYR A 71 -7.94 -13.44 1.27
C TYR A 71 -9.17 -12.90 0.56
N LEU A 72 -9.07 -12.73 -0.76
CA LEU A 72 -10.22 -12.66 -1.64
C LEU A 72 -10.85 -14.06 -1.76
N SER A 73 -11.44 -14.56 -0.67
CA SER A 73 -12.14 -15.85 -0.68
C SER A 73 -13.65 -15.64 -0.91
N TYR A 74 -14.24 -16.52 -1.70
CA TYR A 74 -15.67 -16.50 -2.07
C TYR A 74 -16.63 -16.71 -0.87
N PHE A 75 -16.12 -17.08 0.31
CA PHE A 75 -16.93 -17.52 1.46
C PHE A 75 -16.67 -16.76 2.76
N GLU A 76 -15.51 -16.13 2.93
CA GLU A 76 -15.20 -15.33 4.11
C GLU A 76 -14.40 -14.12 3.65
N SER A 77 -15.07 -12.96 3.60
CA SER A 77 -14.44 -11.72 3.16
C SER A 77 -14.07 -10.92 4.40
N ILE A 78 -12.77 -10.85 4.68
CA ILE A 78 -12.24 -9.73 5.47
C ILE A 78 -12.04 -8.62 4.45
N THR A 79 -13.11 -7.87 4.15
CA THR A 79 -13.27 -7.19 2.85
C THR A 79 -12.17 -6.20 2.51
N ASP A 80 -11.48 -5.59 3.47
CA ASP A 80 -10.70 -4.40 3.13
C ASP A 80 -9.32 -4.30 3.78
N GLY A 81 -8.85 -5.31 4.53
CA GLY A 81 -7.52 -5.22 5.10
C GLY A 81 -7.32 -3.94 5.91
N HIS A 82 -7.78 -3.94 7.15
CA HIS A 82 -7.69 -2.76 7.99
C HIS A 82 -7.43 -3.13 9.44
N PHE A 83 -6.50 -4.07 9.67
CA PHE A 83 -6.09 -4.40 11.04
C PHE A 83 -5.69 -3.12 11.81
N SER A 84 -5.08 -2.13 11.15
CA SER A 84 -4.67 -0.84 11.74
C SER A 84 -5.81 -0.01 12.35
N GLN A 85 -7.08 -0.25 11.98
CA GLN A 85 -8.23 0.43 12.59
C GLN A 85 -8.60 -0.15 13.97
N SER A 86 -8.23 -1.41 14.23
CA SER A 86 -8.64 -2.17 15.41
C SER A 86 -7.48 -2.79 16.19
N CYS A 87 -6.26 -2.67 15.67
CA CYS A 87 -5.01 -3.09 16.30
C CYS A 87 -4.07 -1.90 16.50
N ASN A 88 -3.23 -1.97 17.52
CA ASN A 88 -2.22 -0.96 17.82
C ASN A 88 -0.94 -1.62 18.38
N SER A 89 0.05 -0.78 18.69
CA SER A 89 1.34 -1.21 19.25
C SER A 89 2.01 -2.31 18.43
N CYS A 90 1.96 -2.16 17.10
CA CYS A 90 2.49 -3.13 16.18
C CYS A 90 4.00 -3.00 16.00
N THR A 91 4.70 -4.12 15.97
CA THR A 91 6.15 -4.19 15.74
C THR A 91 6.50 -5.45 14.96
N LEU A 92 7.62 -5.42 14.26
CA LEU A 92 8.24 -6.65 13.77
C LEU A 92 9.04 -7.31 14.88
N ILE A 93 8.98 -8.62 14.94
CA ILE A 93 9.81 -9.50 15.77
C ILE A 93 10.47 -10.55 14.86
N ASP A 94 11.25 -11.47 15.43
CA ASP A 94 11.89 -12.58 14.71
C ASP A 94 12.69 -12.12 13.48
N ASN A 95 13.55 -11.10 13.67
CA ASN A 95 14.35 -10.48 12.60
C ASN A 95 13.54 -9.87 11.44
N GLY A 96 12.29 -9.49 11.68
CA GLY A 96 11.45 -8.84 10.65
C GLY A 96 10.37 -9.74 10.06
N SER A 97 10.45 -11.06 10.29
CA SER A 97 9.57 -12.04 9.65
C SER A 97 8.15 -12.04 10.22
N THR A 98 7.96 -11.64 11.47
CA THR A 98 6.68 -11.79 12.19
C THR A 98 6.15 -10.42 12.61
N LEU A 99 4.92 -10.10 12.23
CA LEU A 99 4.18 -8.94 12.76
C LEU A 99 3.55 -9.32 14.09
N GLN A 100 3.84 -8.57 15.15
CA GLN A 100 3.15 -8.64 16.43
C GLN A 100 2.30 -7.37 16.62
N CYS A 101 1.04 -7.52 17.01
CA CYS A 101 0.16 -6.41 17.36
C CYS A 101 -0.70 -6.72 18.58
N TYR A 102 -1.18 -5.68 19.25
CA TYR A 102 -2.31 -5.80 20.17
C TYR A 102 -3.61 -5.47 19.44
N CYS A 103 -4.52 -6.43 19.35
CA CYS A 103 -5.74 -6.32 18.56
C CYS A 103 -7.00 -6.37 19.44
N LYS A 104 -8.01 -5.57 19.07
CA LYS A 104 -9.30 -5.54 19.74
C LYS A 104 -10.21 -6.66 19.24
N ALA A 105 -11.01 -7.23 20.16
CA ALA A 105 -12.12 -8.11 19.83
C ALA A 105 -13.45 -7.34 19.92
N THR A 106 -14.45 -7.77 19.14
CA THR A 106 -15.81 -7.24 19.20
C THR A 106 -16.66 -7.90 20.29
N SER A 107 -16.22 -9.06 20.78
CA SER A 107 -16.96 -9.92 21.70
C SER A 107 -16.23 -10.17 23.04
N ASN A 108 -16.76 -11.09 23.86
CA ASN A 108 -16.20 -11.54 25.14
C ASN A 108 -14.81 -12.20 25.05
N GLN A 109 -14.26 -12.39 23.84
CA GLN A 109 -12.96 -13.04 23.64
C GLN A 109 -11.78 -12.21 24.15
N GLY A 110 -12.00 -10.92 24.45
CA GLY A 110 -10.99 -10.03 25.01
C GLY A 110 -9.94 -9.62 23.99
N SER A 111 -9.55 -8.36 24.02
CA SER A 111 -8.42 -7.85 23.24
C SER A 111 -7.12 -8.51 23.69
N LYS A 112 -6.27 -8.91 22.75
CA LYS A 112 -5.03 -9.66 23.04
C LYS A 112 -3.89 -9.29 22.10
N THR A 113 -2.68 -9.61 22.51
CA THR A 113 -1.53 -9.65 21.62
C THR A 113 -1.63 -10.89 20.72
N THR A 114 -1.38 -10.69 19.43
CA THR A 114 -1.44 -11.71 18.39
C THR A 114 -0.28 -11.47 17.42
N THR A 115 0.16 -12.54 16.78
CA THR A 115 1.27 -12.53 15.83
C THR A 115 0.84 -13.12 14.50
N LEU A 116 1.47 -12.67 13.41
CA LEU A 116 1.31 -13.21 12.07
C LEU A 116 2.68 -13.35 11.41
N ASN A 117 2.98 -14.54 10.91
CA ASN A 117 4.20 -14.77 10.14
C ASN A 117 4.02 -14.21 8.73
N LEU A 118 4.79 -13.18 8.36
CA LEU A 118 4.69 -12.51 7.07
C LEU A 118 5.34 -13.33 5.93
N GLU A 119 6.23 -14.26 6.26
CA GLU A 119 6.99 -15.08 5.32
C GLU A 119 6.14 -16.04 4.49
N GLU A 120 4.93 -16.32 4.94
CA GLU A 120 4.02 -17.19 4.20
C GLU A 120 3.58 -16.54 2.88
N HIS A 121 3.65 -15.20 2.81
CA HIS A 121 3.04 -14.47 1.72
C HIS A 121 3.76 -13.23 1.22
N ILE A 122 4.73 -12.70 1.96
CA ILE A 122 5.64 -11.67 1.48
C ILE A 122 6.96 -12.36 1.14
N ALA A 123 7.50 -12.07 -0.04
CA ALA A 123 8.79 -12.58 -0.47
C ALA A 123 9.58 -11.49 -1.17
N ASN A 124 10.89 -11.72 -1.28
CA ASN A 124 11.77 -10.94 -2.13
C ASN A 124 11.68 -11.45 -3.58
N TYR A 125 11.32 -10.56 -4.50
CA TYR A 125 11.29 -10.82 -5.93
C TYR A 125 12.27 -9.88 -6.61
N ASP A 126 13.50 -10.34 -6.81
CA ASP A 126 14.57 -9.56 -7.46
C ASP A 126 14.80 -8.17 -6.82
N GLY A 127 14.82 -8.13 -5.48
CA GLY A 127 14.96 -6.90 -4.70
C GLY A 127 13.62 -6.23 -4.32
N HIS A 128 12.49 -6.65 -4.88
CA HIS A 128 11.18 -6.10 -4.56
C HIS A 128 10.47 -6.93 -3.48
N LEU A 129 10.04 -6.28 -2.41
CA LEU A 129 9.16 -6.91 -1.42
C LEU A 129 7.74 -6.90 -1.96
N LEU A 130 7.20 -8.08 -2.27
CA LEU A 130 5.87 -8.20 -2.87
C LEU A 130 5.03 -9.24 -2.14
N SER A 131 3.74 -8.95 -1.98
CA SER A 131 2.77 -9.87 -1.38
C SER A 131 2.02 -10.70 -2.42
N ASN A 132 1.93 -12.01 -2.21
CA ASN A 132 1.11 -12.91 -3.03
C ASN A 132 -0.33 -13.11 -2.51
N LEU A 133 -0.75 -12.38 -1.47
CA LEU A 133 -2.06 -12.58 -0.81
C LEU A 133 -3.26 -12.24 -1.68
N THR A 134 -3.12 -11.19 -2.48
CA THR A 134 -4.20 -10.71 -3.34
C THR A 134 -4.22 -11.42 -4.69
N ARG A 135 -3.04 -11.85 -5.18
CA ARG A 135 -2.87 -12.54 -6.45
C ARG A 135 -1.51 -13.22 -6.54
N PRO A 136 -1.37 -14.30 -7.34
CA PRO A 136 -0.07 -14.82 -7.71
C PRO A 136 0.80 -13.75 -8.38
N MET A 137 2.07 -13.69 -8.01
CA MET A 137 3.04 -12.79 -8.65
C MET A 137 3.38 -13.34 -10.04
N THR A 138 2.95 -12.61 -11.06
CA THR A 138 3.17 -12.96 -12.48
C THR A 138 4.20 -12.08 -13.15
N THR A 139 4.48 -10.91 -12.58
CA THR A 139 5.45 -9.93 -13.07
C THR A 139 6.07 -9.20 -11.89
N ILE A 140 7.37 -8.89 -11.99
CA ILE A 140 8.08 -8.02 -11.05
C ILE A 140 7.92 -6.57 -11.57
N PRO A 141 7.53 -5.59 -10.73
CA PRO A 141 7.46 -4.20 -11.12
C PRO A 141 8.82 -3.64 -11.57
N GLU A 142 8.79 -2.56 -12.37
CA GLU A 142 10.01 -1.80 -12.67
C GLU A 142 10.50 -1.06 -11.42
N ASN A 143 11.81 -0.79 -11.38
CA ASN A 143 12.41 -0.01 -10.30
C ASN A 143 11.95 1.44 -10.38
N SER A 144 11.46 1.96 -9.26
CA SER A 144 11.17 3.37 -9.07
C SER A 144 12.45 4.22 -9.05
N GLU A 145 12.37 5.41 -9.65
CA GLU A 145 13.37 6.47 -9.52
C GLU A 145 13.28 7.22 -8.17
N HIS A 146 12.12 7.15 -7.49
CA HIS A 146 11.92 7.72 -6.16
C HIS A 146 12.30 6.72 -5.06
N ALA A 147 13.06 7.20 -4.07
CA ALA A 147 13.41 6.45 -2.88
C ALA A 147 12.20 6.26 -1.95
N VAL A 148 12.22 5.21 -1.13
CA VAL A 148 11.24 5.05 -0.04
C VAL A 148 11.40 6.21 0.94
N PRO A 149 10.34 6.99 1.22
CA PRO A 149 10.46 8.17 2.05
C PRO A 149 10.67 7.80 3.52
N SER A 150 11.38 8.65 4.26
CA SER A 150 11.60 8.46 5.70
C SER A 150 10.36 8.74 6.54
N ASP A 151 9.40 9.50 6.00
CA ASP A 151 8.05 9.72 6.54
C ASP A 151 7.02 9.49 5.42
N PHE A 152 5.98 8.70 5.72
CA PHE A 152 4.92 8.36 4.79
C PHE A 152 3.75 9.35 4.80
N GLY A 153 3.77 10.40 5.62
CA GLY A 153 2.74 11.43 5.63
C GLY A 153 2.92 12.47 4.51
N VAL A 154 1.82 12.87 3.88
CA VAL A 154 1.71 14.08 3.05
C VAL A 154 0.50 14.88 3.50
N GLU A 155 0.60 16.21 3.49
CA GLU A 155 -0.53 17.10 3.77
C GLU A 155 -0.93 17.86 2.52
N VAL A 156 -2.22 17.93 2.22
CA VAL A 156 -2.78 18.83 1.22
C VAL A 156 -3.51 19.96 1.92
N GLN A 157 -3.03 21.18 1.74
CA GLN A 157 -3.68 22.40 2.24
C GLN A 157 -4.56 22.95 1.12
N THR A 158 -5.84 23.15 1.40
CA THR A 158 -6.84 23.52 0.40
C THR A 158 -7.63 24.74 0.82
N SER A 159 -8.13 25.49 -0.17
CA SER A 159 -9.07 26.58 0.05
C SER A 159 -10.27 26.46 -0.87
N SER A 160 -11.44 26.89 -0.39
CA SER A 160 -12.65 27.05 -1.22
C SER A 160 -12.65 28.36 -2.00
N LEU A 161 -11.67 29.24 -1.74
CA LEU A 161 -11.48 30.51 -2.45
C LEU A 161 -10.21 30.41 -3.31
N LYS A 162 -10.23 31.01 -4.50
CA LYS A 162 -9.01 31.21 -5.29
C LYS A 162 -8.17 32.31 -4.64
N ASN A 163 -7.09 31.95 -3.94
CA ASN A 163 -6.37 32.90 -3.08
C ASN A 163 -4.86 32.68 -2.93
N ASN A 164 -4.21 32.08 -3.93
CA ASN A 164 -2.76 31.76 -3.89
C ASN A 164 -2.34 31.01 -2.61
N CYS A 165 -3.26 30.22 -2.03
CA CYS A 165 -3.06 29.44 -0.80
C CYS A 165 -2.64 30.28 0.42
N THR A 166 -3.02 31.56 0.45
CA THR A 166 -2.76 32.45 1.60
C THR A 166 -3.78 32.31 2.72
N SER A 167 -4.97 31.79 2.42
CA SER A 167 -6.01 31.48 3.41
C SER A 167 -6.51 30.05 3.19
N ILE A 168 -6.12 29.18 4.11
CA ILE A 168 -6.40 27.75 4.07
C ILE A 168 -7.73 27.46 4.75
N GLY A 169 -8.61 26.74 4.06
CA GLY A 169 -9.90 26.28 4.57
C GLY A 169 -9.84 24.89 5.18
N ALA A 170 -8.92 24.03 4.73
CA ALA A 170 -8.72 22.70 5.28
C ALA A 170 -7.28 22.19 5.13
N TYR A 171 -6.86 21.39 6.12
CA TYR A 171 -5.61 20.63 6.13
C TYR A 171 -5.98 19.15 6.04
N ILE A 172 -5.54 18.48 4.98
CA ILE A 172 -5.88 17.08 4.71
C ILE A 172 -4.61 16.25 4.80
N GLY A 173 -4.44 15.55 5.93
CA GLY A 173 -3.37 14.56 6.10
C GLY A 173 -3.70 13.27 5.38
N LEU A 174 -2.78 12.81 4.53
CA LEU A 174 -2.88 11.58 3.75
C LEU A 174 -1.61 10.77 3.99
N ASN A 175 -1.75 9.48 4.28
CA ASN A 175 -0.61 8.62 4.62
C ASN A 175 -0.80 7.17 4.19
N TYR A 176 -1.88 6.88 3.46
CA TYR A 176 -2.24 5.56 2.97
C TYR A 176 -2.48 5.62 1.47
N PRO A 177 -2.03 4.61 0.71
CA PRO A 177 -2.45 4.44 -0.67
C PRO A 177 -3.96 4.26 -0.71
N GLN A 178 -4.64 5.05 -1.52
CA GLN A 178 -6.10 5.03 -1.63
C GLN A 178 -6.49 5.52 -3.02
N ASP A 179 -7.32 4.75 -3.73
CA ASP A 179 -7.80 5.13 -5.06
C ASP A 179 -8.63 6.41 -5.02
N CYS A 180 -9.43 6.57 -3.97
CA CYS A 180 -10.23 7.77 -3.74
C CYS A 180 -10.50 8.04 -2.26
N TYR A 181 -10.06 9.20 -1.80
CA TYR A 181 -10.38 9.83 -0.53
C TYR A 181 -11.29 11.02 -0.77
N TYR A 182 -12.34 11.19 0.04
CA TYR A 182 -13.17 12.39 0.04
C TYR A 182 -13.70 12.67 1.45
N LEU A 183 -14.08 13.92 1.70
CA LEU A 183 -14.65 14.33 2.98
C LEU A 183 -16.17 14.18 2.94
N ASN A 184 -16.76 13.44 3.89
CA ASN A 184 -18.21 13.39 4.04
C ASN A 184 -18.68 14.42 5.05
N LEU A 185 -18.96 15.64 4.59
CA LEU A 185 -19.37 16.77 5.44
C LEU A 185 -20.89 16.93 5.58
N GLY A 186 -21.70 16.07 4.95
CA GLY A 186 -23.16 16.23 4.90
C GLY A 186 -23.66 17.41 4.04
N VAL A 187 -22.75 18.20 3.47
CA VAL A 187 -23.04 19.32 2.55
C VAL A 187 -22.16 19.23 1.29
N GLY A 188 -22.57 19.91 0.23
CA GLY A 188 -21.74 20.10 -0.95
C GLY A 188 -20.55 21.00 -0.62
N TYR A 189 -19.37 20.63 -1.10
CA TYR A 189 -18.15 21.42 -0.99
C TYR A 189 -17.34 21.25 -2.27
N SER A 190 -16.41 22.18 -2.48
CA SER A 190 -15.41 22.10 -3.51
C SER A 190 -14.22 22.98 -3.14
N TRP A 191 -13.03 22.48 -3.39
CA TRP A 191 -11.80 23.24 -3.27
C TRP A 191 -11.51 23.96 -4.59
N ALA A 192 -10.95 25.16 -4.52
CA ALA A 192 -10.67 26.03 -5.64
C ALA A 192 -9.16 26.25 -5.85
N CYS A 193 -8.33 26.00 -4.83
CA CYS A 193 -6.88 25.93 -4.94
C CYS A 193 -6.30 25.07 -3.82
N GLY A 194 -5.03 24.69 -3.94
CA GLY A 194 -4.31 23.99 -2.89
C GLY A 194 -2.82 23.82 -3.17
N THR A 195 -2.12 23.36 -2.13
CA THR A 195 -0.69 23.04 -2.15
C THR A 195 -0.45 21.76 -1.36
N SER A 196 0.59 21.00 -1.70
CA SER A 196 1.04 19.87 -0.89
C SER A 196 2.26 20.24 -0.06
N VAL A 197 2.27 19.81 1.19
CA VAL A 197 3.37 20.00 2.15
C VAL A 197 3.87 18.64 2.61
N ASN A 198 5.17 18.53 2.87
CA ASN A 198 5.85 17.28 3.28
C ASN A 198 5.66 16.11 2.28
N ASN A 199 5.46 16.39 0.99
CA ASN A 199 5.31 15.33 0.00
C ASN A 199 6.68 14.78 -0.43
N HIS A 200 7.14 13.72 0.24
CA HIS A 200 8.46 13.13 0.00
C HIS A 200 8.47 11.91 -0.93
N GLY A 201 7.31 11.52 -1.48
CA GLY A 201 7.24 10.34 -2.35
C GLY A 201 5.86 9.97 -2.87
N TRP A 202 4.85 10.83 -2.71
CA TRP A 202 3.49 10.55 -3.14
C TRP A 202 3.13 11.30 -4.40
N LYS A 203 2.31 10.68 -5.23
CA LYS A 203 1.48 11.35 -6.22
C LYS A 203 0.08 11.48 -5.66
N VAL A 204 -0.35 12.71 -5.41
CA VAL A 204 -1.72 13.01 -4.98
C VAL A 204 -2.48 13.65 -6.13
N VAL A 205 -3.53 12.99 -6.59
CA VAL A 205 -4.32 13.42 -7.76
C VAL A 205 -5.67 13.96 -7.29
N GLY A 206 -6.00 15.20 -7.62
CA GLY A 206 -7.30 15.80 -7.31
C GLY A 206 -8.33 15.59 -8.41
N TYR A 207 -9.56 15.29 -8.02
CA TYR A 207 -10.69 14.99 -8.91
C TYR A 207 -11.91 15.84 -8.56
N SER A 208 -12.75 16.11 -9.57
CA SER A 208 -13.97 16.90 -9.44
C SER A 208 -15.19 16.14 -8.91
N ASP A 209 -15.06 14.82 -8.75
CA ASP A 209 -16.11 13.94 -8.23
C ASP A 209 -15.63 13.08 -7.06
N LYS A 210 -16.57 12.64 -6.23
CA LYS A 210 -16.29 11.85 -5.02
C LYS A 210 -15.89 10.40 -5.28
N ALA A 211 -15.99 9.94 -6.53
CA ALA A 211 -15.58 8.60 -6.94
C ALA A 211 -14.21 8.60 -7.62
N CYS A 212 -13.58 9.76 -7.80
CA CYS A 212 -12.29 9.93 -8.46
C CYS A 212 -12.27 9.33 -9.88
N LYS A 213 -13.36 9.53 -10.64
CA LYS A 213 -13.53 9.01 -12.01
C LYS A 213 -13.50 10.08 -13.09
N SER A 214 -13.57 11.35 -12.71
CA SER A 214 -13.36 12.49 -13.61
C SER A 214 -11.91 12.55 -14.08
N GLU A 215 -11.66 13.37 -15.09
CA GLU A 215 -10.29 13.70 -15.47
C GLU A 215 -9.55 14.34 -14.29
N PRO A 216 -8.25 14.02 -14.10
CA PRO A 216 -7.41 14.68 -13.11
C PRO A 216 -7.44 16.21 -13.26
N VAL A 217 -7.78 16.89 -12.17
CA VAL A 217 -7.85 18.35 -12.12
C VAL A 217 -6.50 18.95 -11.71
N VAL A 218 -5.82 18.28 -10.78
CA VAL A 218 -4.51 18.69 -10.27
C VAL A 218 -3.71 17.45 -9.90
N THR A 219 -2.39 17.54 -9.97
CA THR A 219 -1.48 16.51 -9.44
C THR A 219 -0.41 17.19 -8.59
N PHE A 220 -0.26 16.70 -7.36
CA PHE A 220 0.84 17.04 -6.47
C PHE A 220 1.85 15.90 -6.46
N THR A 221 3.13 16.25 -6.57
CA THR A 221 4.28 15.34 -6.56
C THR A 221 5.40 15.97 -5.72
N PRO A 222 6.49 15.25 -5.43
CA PRO A 222 7.65 15.85 -4.77
C PRO A 222 8.25 17.05 -5.52
N GLU A 223 8.00 17.19 -6.83
CA GLU A 223 8.56 18.27 -7.66
C GLU A 223 7.84 19.61 -7.51
N ASN A 224 6.60 19.61 -7.02
CA ASN A 224 5.79 20.83 -6.86
C ASN A 224 5.27 21.03 -5.43
N VAL A 225 6.04 20.53 -4.45
CA VAL A 225 5.82 20.82 -3.02
C VAL A 225 5.84 22.32 -2.76
N ASP A 226 5.01 22.76 -1.82
CA ASP A 226 4.84 24.15 -1.40
C ASP A 226 4.46 25.12 -2.54
N THR A 227 4.05 24.59 -3.69
CA THR A 227 3.56 25.36 -4.83
C THR A 227 2.05 25.38 -4.81
N CYS A 228 1.47 26.57 -4.65
CA CYS A 228 0.02 26.73 -4.76
C CYS A 228 -0.44 26.59 -6.21
N VAL A 229 -1.47 25.77 -6.42
CA VAL A 229 -2.10 25.56 -7.71
C VAL A 229 -3.58 25.92 -7.60
N ASP A 230 -4.04 26.78 -8.51
CA ASP A 230 -5.46 27.04 -8.69
C ASP A 230 -6.09 25.88 -9.47
N PHE A 231 -7.28 25.46 -9.04
CA PHE A 231 -8.02 24.40 -9.71
C PHE A 231 -8.97 25.03 -10.73
N GLU A 232 -8.81 24.66 -12.01
CA GLU A 232 -9.66 25.17 -13.09
C GLU A 232 -11.11 24.74 -12.88
N SER A 233 -11.28 23.48 -12.48
CA SER A 233 -12.53 22.93 -11.96
C SER A 233 -12.38 22.65 -10.47
N GLY A 234 -13.51 22.61 -9.76
CA GLY A 234 -13.50 22.34 -8.34
C GLY A 234 -12.98 20.94 -7.99
N VAL A 235 -12.17 20.79 -6.93
CA VAL A 235 -11.69 19.49 -6.43
C VAL A 235 -12.50 19.03 -5.22
N VAL A 236 -12.91 17.77 -5.19
CA VAL A 236 -13.66 17.16 -4.07
C VAL A 236 -13.08 15.83 -3.58
N GLY A 237 -12.37 15.11 -4.44
CA GLY A 237 -11.76 13.81 -4.16
C GLY A 237 -10.26 13.80 -4.44
N PHE A 238 -9.53 12.93 -3.77
CA PHE A 238 -8.09 12.76 -3.89
C PHE A 238 -7.69 11.29 -4.02
N GLY A 239 -6.96 10.93 -5.08
CA GLY A 239 -6.24 9.66 -5.17
C GLY A 239 -4.84 9.82 -4.61
N VAL A 240 -4.34 8.81 -3.90
CA VAL A 240 -3.04 8.82 -3.21
C VAL A 240 -2.24 7.60 -3.64
N ILE A 241 -1.15 7.83 -4.37
CA ILE A 241 -0.39 6.78 -5.05
C ILE A 241 1.07 6.89 -4.62
N PRO A 242 1.70 5.82 -4.10
CA PRO A 242 3.13 5.84 -3.82
C PRO A 242 3.92 5.93 -5.13
N LEU A 243 4.99 6.71 -5.14
CA LEU A 243 5.89 6.81 -6.30
C LEU A 243 7.16 5.95 -6.15
N TRP A 244 7.33 5.23 -5.03
CA TRP A 244 8.47 4.34 -4.76
C TRP A 244 8.11 2.87 -5.03
N ASN A 245 9.07 1.95 -4.78
CA ASN A 245 8.89 0.49 -4.89
C ASN A 245 7.94 -0.07 -3.81
N ALA A 246 6.66 0.30 -3.86
CA ALA A 246 5.60 -0.11 -2.95
C ALA A 246 4.69 -1.18 -3.54
N ASP A 247 4.24 -2.11 -2.69
CA ASP A 247 3.19 -3.11 -2.94
C ASP A 247 1.99 -2.99 -1.98
#